data_AF-A0A511ABS9-F1
#
_entry.id   AF-A0A511ABS9-F1
#
_cell.length_a   1.000
_cell.length_b   1.000
_cell.length_c   1.000
_cell.angle_alpha   90.00
_cell.angle_beta   90.00
_cell.angle_gamma   90.00
#
_symmetry.space_group_name_H-M   'P 1'
#
loop_
_entity.id
_entity.type
_entity.pdbx_description
1 polymer ?
#
loop_
_entity_poly.entity_id
_entity_poly.type
_entity_poly.pdbx_seq_one_letter_code
_entity_poly.pdbx_strand_id
1 'polypeptide(L)'
;MSAPARAFTVRHVQLLRALFAAAAALMITFSPDHSAVIGFSVFGGFAAASGFILILAAWVVASAGNRWPFILLAALDLAAAIVSGIPTWRTDAAFFIVVIVWAAATGLVELIAGLRARRTDPGAKDAMTIGALGLVLAVVLLLIPADYVLQYSVGPEALTLSGIILAVGMFGGYSAIVAVFLAIAGFSPRRAAPVKDAETADAASDSVDTGGAA
;
A
#
# COMPACT_ATOMS: atom_id res chain seq x y z
N MET A 1 30.69 -6.88 17.13
CA MET A 1 30.05 -5.54 17.11
C MET A 1 28.66 -5.67 16.53
N SER A 2 27.61 -5.39 17.31
CA SER A 2 26.23 -5.39 16.81
C SER A 2 26.05 -4.27 15.79
N ALA A 3 25.43 -4.56 14.63
CA ALA A 3 25.14 -3.54 13.62
C ALA A 3 24.25 -2.43 14.22
N PRO A 4 24.46 -1.15 13.85
CA PRO A 4 23.67 -0.05 14.37
C PRO A 4 22.19 -0.22 14.02
N ALA A 5 21.31 0.11 14.97
CA ALA A 5 19.87 0.08 14.75
C ALA A 5 19.47 1.04 13.63
N ARG A 6 18.80 0.54 12.60
CA ARG A 6 18.33 1.35 11.47
C ARG A 6 17.19 2.27 11.96
N ALA A 7 17.37 3.59 11.86
CA ALA A 7 16.38 4.57 12.31
C ALA A 7 15.04 4.45 11.55
N PHE A 8 15.08 4.06 10.28
CA PHE A 8 13.92 3.90 9.41
C PHE A 8 13.87 2.49 8.85
N THR A 9 12.68 1.88 8.86
CA THR A 9 12.46 0.46 8.55
C THR A 9 11.12 0.28 7.86
N VAL A 10 10.86 -0.92 7.33
CA VAL A 10 9.62 -1.25 6.60
C VAL A 10 8.36 -0.92 7.41
N ARG A 11 8.38 -1.07 8.74
CA ARG A 11 7.23 -0.73 9.60
C ARG A 11 6.85 0.74 9.50
N HIS A 12 7.83 1.64 9.42
CA HIS A 12 7.58 3.08 9.33
C HIS A 12 6.98 3.44 7.97
N VAL A 13 7.39 2.74 6.90
CA VAL A 13 6.78 2.86 5.58
C VAL A 13 5.32 2.40 5.62
N GLN A 14 5.02 1.26 6.25
CA GLN A 14 3.66 0.74 6.41
C GLN A 14 2.78 1.72 7.20
N LEU A 15 3.28 2.25 8.32
CA LEU A 15 2.54 3.22 9.13
C LEU A 15 2.29 4.56 8.41
N LEU A 16 3.27 5.07 7.66
CA LEU A 16 3.06 6.29 6.86
C LEU A 16 2.03 6.07 5.76
N ARG A 17 2.11 4.95 5.02
CA ARG A 17 1.09 4.60 4.02
C ARG A 17 -0.29 4.43 4.66
N ALA A 18 -0.35 3.80 5.83
CA ALA A 18 -1.59 3.64 6.58
C ALA A 18 -2.20 4.99 6.99
N LEU A 19 -1.37 5.93 7.46
CA LEU A 19 -1.80 7.27 7.85
C LEU A 19 -2.46 8.02 6.67
N PHE A 20 -1.82 8.02 5.50
CA PHE A 20 -2.38 8.72 4.33
C PHE A 20 -3.59 8.00 3.73
N ALA A 21 -3.63 6.67 3.80
CA ALA A 21 -4.82 5.90 3.44
C ALA A 21 -6.00 6.21 4.39
N ALA A 22 -5.74 6.32 5.70
CA ALA A 22 -6.75 6.70 6.68
C ALA A 22 -7.24 8.14 6.45
N ALA A 23 -6.34 9.07 6.16
CA ALA A 23 -6.70 10.45 5.84
C ALA A 23 -7.62 10.50 4.60
N ALA A 24 -7.27 9.79 3.52
CA ALA A 24 -8.10 9.71 2.32
C ALA A 24 -9.49 9.12 2.62
N ALA A 25 -9.54 8.03 3.38
CA ALA A 25 -10.78 7.38 3.78
C ALA A 25 -11.70 8.32 4.57
N LEU A 26 -11.15 9.03 5.57
CA LEU A 26 -11.88 9.98 6.39
C LEU A 26 -12.40 11.16 5.55
N MET A 27 -11.54 11.71 4.67
CA MET A 27 -11.92 12.82 3.80
C MET A 27 -13.07 12.46 2.86
N ILE A 28 -13.10 11.24 2.30
CA ILE A 28 -14.21 10.80 1.45
C ILE A 28 -15.45 10.49 2.29
N THR A 29 -15.32 9.66 3.33
CA THR A 29 -16.46 9.12 4.11
C THR A 29 -17.28 10.23 4.77
N PHE A 30 -16.63 11.29 5.24
CA PHE A 30 -17.29 12.39 5.93
C PHE A 30 -17.53 13.62 5.03
N SER A 31 -17.25 13.51 3.72
CA SER A 31 -17.59 14.57 2.78
C SER A 31 -19.05 14.45 2.32
N PRO A 32 -19.86 15.52 2.39
CA PRO A 32 -21.17 15.52 1.75
C PRO A 32 -21.08 15.57 0.22
N ASP A 33 -19.95 16.04 -0.33
CA ASP A 33 -19.71 16.12 -1.76
C ASP A 33 -18.82 14.96 -2.24
N HIS A 34 -19.38 14.12 -3.10
CA HIS A 34 -18.70 13.00 -3.77
C HIS A 34 -18.52 13.25 -5.27
N SER A 35 -18.42 14.51 -5.69
CA SER A 35 -18.11 14.89 -7.06
C SER A 35 -16.73 14.38 -7.51
N ALA A 36 -16.54 14.28 -8.83
CA ALA A 36 -15.23 13.96 -9.41
C ALA A 36 -14.15 14.97 -8.98
N VAL A 37 -14.50 16.24 -8.74
CA VAL A 37 -13.54 17.27 -8.30
C VAL A 37 -12.97 16.96 -6.92
N ILE A 38 -13.84 16.63 -5.95
CA ILE A 38 -13.42 16.23 -4.60
C ILE A 38 -12.72 14.88 -4.65
N GLY A 39 -13.30 13.90 -5.34
CA GLY A 39 -12.71 12.58 -5.53
C GLY A 39 -11.27 12.64 -6.06
N PHE A 40 -11.04 13.37 -7.15
CA PHE A 40 -9.70 13.55 -7.72
C PHE A 40 -8.75 14.30 -6.79
N SER A 41 -9.24 15.29 -6.04
CA SER A 41 -8.38 16.05 -5.12
C SER A 41 -7.86 15.15 -3.99
N VAL A 42 -8.73 14.34 -3.40
CA VAL A 42 -8.35 13.40 -2.33
C VAL A 42 -7.51 12.26 -2.88
N PHE A 43 -7.92 11.65 -4.01
CA PHE A 43 -7.15 10.62 -4.70
C PHE A 43 -5.74 11.10 -5.07
N GLY A 44 -5.63 12.31 -5.63
CA GLY A 44 -4.37 12.91 -6.02
C GLY A 44 -3.43 13.17 -4.85
N GLY A 45 -3.95 13.70 -3.74
CA GLY A 45 -3.18 13.86 -2.51
C GLY A 45 -2.70 12.53 -1.93
N PHE A 46 -3.56 11.53 -1.91
CA PHE A 46 -3.22 10.17 -1.48
C PHE A 46 -2.14 9.52 -2.35
N ALA A 47 -2.30 9.60 -3.67
CA ALA A 47 -1.35 9.07 -4.65
C ALA A 47 -0.01 9.80 -4.55
N ALA A 48 -0.02 11.14 -4.46
CA ALA A 48 1.21 11.92 -4.27
C ALA A 48 1.97 11.49 -3.02
N ALA A 49 1.27 11.44 -1.87
CA ALA A 49 1.88 11.03 -0.60
C ALA A 49 2.46 9.61 -0.68
N SER A 50 1.69 8.65 -1.22
CA SER A 50 2.13 7.27 -1.41
C SER A 50 3.37 7.19 -2.30
N GLY A 51 3.37 7.92 -3.42
CA GLY A 51 4.50 7.97 -4.34
C GLY A 51 5.77 8.52 -3.70
N PHE A 52 5.66 9.62 -2.94
CA PHE A 52 6.80 10.17 -2.20
C PHE A 52 7.31 9.25 -1.09
N ILE A 53 6.41 8.56 -0.38
CA ILE A 53 6.81 7.58 0.64
C ILE A 53 7.57 6.41 -0.02
N LEU A 54 7.06 5.88 -1.12
CA LEU A 54 7.64 4.72 -1.80
C LEU A 54 8.96 5.06 -2.48
N ILE A 55 9.07 6.23 -3.12
CA ILE A 55 10.34 6.65 -3.71
C ILE A 55 11.40 6.80 -2.61
N LEU A 56 11.12 7.45 -1.49
CA LEU A 56 12.10 7.55 -0.40
C LEU A 56 12.45 6.17 0.19
N ALA A 57 11.47 5.29 0.35
CA ALA A 57 11.66 3.93 0.86
C ALA A 57 12.58 3.09 -0.05
N ALA A 58 12.57 3.31 -1.36
CA ALA A 58 13.42 2.58 -2.30
C ALA A 58 14.93 2.77 -2.02
N TRP A 59 15.35 3.92 -1.48
CA TRP A 59 16.76 4.17 -1.13
C TRP A 59 17.05 3.95 0.34
N VAL A 60 16.13 4.32 1.24
CA VAL A 60 16.39 4.25 2.69
C VAL A 60 16.18 2.84 3.24
N VAL A 61 15.18 2.10 2.73
CA VAL A 61 14.74 0.82 3.30
C VAL A 61 15.10 -0.36 2.42
N ALA A 62 14.79 -0.29 1.12
CA ALA A 62 14.91 -1.42 0.21
C ALA A 62 16.37 -1.83 -0.06
N SER A 63 16.61 -3.14 -0.12
CA SER A 63 17.88 -3.71 -0.58
C SER A 63 18.04 -3.46 -2.09
N ALA A 64 19.29 -3.37 -2.58
CA ALA A 64 19.57 -3.00 -3.97
C ALA A 64 18.83 -3.87 -5.01
N GLY A 65 18.69 -5.18 -4.75
CA GLY A 65 17.96 -6.11 -5.63
C GLY A 65 16.43 -6.05 -5.56
N ASN A 66 15.86 -5.31 -4.60
CA ASN A 66 14.41 -5.25 -4.36
C ASN A 66 13.84 -3.81 -4.42
N ARG A 67 14.53 -2.89 -5.11
CA ARG A 67 14.08 -1.50 -5.27
C ARG A 67 13.01 -1.32 -6.33
N TRP A 68 12.98 -2.21 -7.33
CA TRP A 68 12.11 -2.09 -8.49
C TRP A 68 10.62 -1.90 -8.16
N PRO A 69 9.99 -2.59 -7.18
CA PRO A 69 8.56 -2.41 -6.97
C PRO A 69 8.27 -1.05 -6.32
N PHE A 70 9.13 -0.58 -5.42
CA PHE A 70 9.01 0.74 -4.82
C PHE A 70 9.12 1.86 -5.86
N ILE A 71 10.09 1.77 -6.76
CA ILE A 71 10.29 2.78 -7.81
C ILE A 71 9.10 2.77 -8.80
N LEU A 72 8.67 1.59 -9.23
CA LEU A 72 7.57 1.47 -10.19
C LEU A 72 6.24 1.95 -9.60
N LEU A 73 5.92 1.56 -8.36
CA LEU A 73 4.72 2.04 -7.67
C LEU A 73 4.78 3.54 -7.44
N ALA A 74 5.93 4.06 -7.02
CA ALA A 74 6.09 5.50 -6.86
C ALA A 74 5.86 6.27 -8.17
N ALA A 75 6.37 5.74 -9.30
CA ALA A 75 6.14 6.35 -10.60
C ALA A 75 4.65 6.34 -10.99
N LEU A 76 3.95 5.22 -10.78
CA LEU A 76 2.51 5.10 -11.05
C LEU A 76 1.68 6.04 -10.18
N ASP A 77 1.99 6.11 -8.88
CA ASP A 77 1.34 6.98 -7.91
C ASP A 77 1.54 8.47 -8.23
N LEU A 78 2.79 8.87 -8.53
CA LEU A 78 3.09 10.25 -8.89
C LEU A 78 2.48 10.63 -10.25
N ALA A 79 2.45 9.72 -11.22
CA ALA A 79 1.77 9.96 -12.50
C ALA A 79 0.26 10.16 -12.28
N ALA A 80 -0.37 9.31 -11.48
CA ALA A 80 -1.78 9.44 -11.14
C ALA A 80 -2.08 10.76 -10.39
N ALA A 81 -1.20 11.16 -9.48
CA ALA A 81 -1.29 12.45 -8.79
C ALA A 81 -1.22 13.63 -9.76
N ILE A 82 -0.27 13.63 -10.70
CA ILE A 82 -0.14 14.68 -11.71
C ILE A 82 -1.42 14.76 -12.57
N VAL A 83 -1.91 13.62 -13.07
CA VAL A 83 -3.12 13.55 -13.89
C VAL A 83 -4.34 14.09 -13.12
N SER A 84 -4.53 13.69 -11.86
CA SER A 84 -5.62 14.16 -11.01
C SER A 84 -5.52 15.66 -10.65
N GLY A 85 -4.32 16.23 -10.73
CA GLY A 85 -4.03 17.63 -10.45
C GLY A 85 -4.56 18.58 -11.53
N ILE A 86 -4.84 18.09 -12.74
CA ILE A 86 -5.24 18.91 -13.89
C ILE A 86 -6.74 19.25 -13.78
N PRO A 87 -7.13 20.51 -13.52
CA PRO A 87 -8.53 20.85 -13.23
C PRO A 87 -9.49 20.53 -14.37
N THR A 88 -9.07 20.72 -15.62
CA THR A 88 -9.89 20.45 -16.82
C THR A 88 -10.17 18.96 -17.04
N TRP A 89 -9.43 18.07 -16.39
CA TRP A 89 -9.59 16.62 -16.50
C TRP A 89 -10.42 16.02 -15.36
N ARG A 90 -10.92 16.83 -14.43
CA ARG A 90 -11.69 16.35 -13.27
C ARG A 90 -13.15 16.06 -13.60
N THR A 91 -13.38 15.22 -14.61
CA THR A 91 -14.71 14.75 -15.03
C THR A 91 -15.00 13.37 -14.46
N ASP A 92 -16.28 13.00 -14.39
CA ASP A 92 -16.72 11.69 -13.89
C ASP A 92 -16.06 10.55 -14.68
N ALA A 93 -16.12 10.60 -16.02
CA ALA A 93 -15.51 9.61 -16.89
C ALA A 93 -13.99 9.48 -16.67
N ALA A 94 -13.29 10.62 -16.53
CA ALA A 94 -11.86 10.61 -16.27
C ALA A 94 -11.54 9.99 -14.90
N PHE A 95 -12.37 10.24 -13.87
CA PHE A 95 -12.18 9.65 -12.54
C PHE A 95 -12.21 8.12 -12.62
N PHE A 96 -13.23 7.55 -13.27
CA PHE A 96 -13.32 6.11 -13.49
C PHE A 96 -12.07 5.58 -14.21
N ILE A 97 -11.71 6.16 -15.35
CA ILE A 97 -10.57 5.69 -16.16
C ILE A 97 -9.28 5.73 -15.35
N VAL A 98 -8.96 6.85 -14.72
CA VAL A 98 -7.69 7.05 -14.02
C VAL A 98 -7.60 6.13 -12.80
N VAL A 99 -8.65 6.06 -11.97
CA VAL A 99 -8.61 5.25 -10.74
C VAL A 99 -8.63 3.76 -11.06
N ILE A 100 -9.37 3.31 -12.09
CA ILE A 100 -9.34 1.91 -12.55
C ILE A 100 -7.93 1.53 -13.03
N VAL A 101 -7.35 2.34 -13.93
CA VAL A 101 -6.03 2.06 -14.50
C VAL A 101 -4.96 2.07 -13.40
N TRP A 102 -5.02 3.05 -12.50
CA TRP A 102 -4.12 3.14 -11.36
C TRP A 102 -4.26 1.93 -10.43
N ALA A 103 -5.48 1.57 -10.04
CA ALA A 103 -5.74 0.46 -9.11
C ALA A 103 -5.33 -0.88 -9.72
N ALA A 104 -5.57 -1.08 -11.02
CA ALA A 104 -5.13 -2.26 -11.75
C ALA A 104 -3.61 -2.34 -11.86
N ALA A 105 -2.95 -1.24 -12.25
CA ALA A 105 -1.50 -1.21 -12.45
C ALA A 105 -0.74 -1.40 -11.13
N THR A 106 -1.09 -0.61 -10.10
CA THR A 106 -0.45 -0.71 -8.79
C THR A 106 -0.77 -2.03 -8.10
N GLY A 107 -2.03 -2.49 -8.17
CA GLY A 107 -2.46 -3.77 -7.63
C GLY A 107 -1.69 -4.94 -8.24
N LEU A 108 -1.51 -4.94 -9.56
CA LEU A 108 -0.74 -5.98 -10.26
C LEU A 108 0.74 -5.94 -9.86
N VAL A 109 1.35 -4.75 -9.77
CA VAL A 109 2.76 -4.60 -9.40
C VAL A 109 3.01 -5.10 -7.98
N GLU A 110 2.17 -4.73 -7.01
CA GLU A 110 2.30 -5.20 -5.62
C GLU A 110 2.07 -6.70 -5.50
N LEU A 111 1.08 -7.24 -6.22
CA LEU A 111 0.82 -8.68 -6.23
C LEU A 111 2.00 -9.46 -6.81
N ILE A 112 2.55 -9.04 -7.95
CA ILE A 112 3.73 -9.67 -8.56
C ILE A 112 4.94 -9.58 -7.63
N ALA A 113 5.17 -8.42 -7.02
CA ALA A 113 6.27 -8.23 -6.08
C ALA A 113 6.15 -9.17 -4.87
N GLY A 114 4.96 -9.27 -4.27
CA GLY A 114 4.68 -10.20 -3.18
C GLY A 114 4.83 -11.67 -3.60
N LEU A 115 4.32 -12.06 -4.77
CA LEU A 115 4.45 -13.43 -5.27
C LEU A 115 5.89 -13.85 -5.52
N ARG A 116 6.73 -12.92 -6.01
CA ARG A 116 8.18 -13.15 -6.21
C ARG A 116 8.92 -13.28 -4.88
N ALA A 117 8.53 -12.50 -3.87
CA ALA A 117 9.17 -12.50 -2.55
C ALA A 117 8.59 -13.53 -1.57
N ARG A 118 7.53 -14.28 -1.92
CA ARG A 118 6.75 -15.13 -0.99
C ARG A 118 7.56 -16.17 -0.21
N ARG A 119 8.69 -16.62 -0.76
CA ARG A 119 9.56 -17.64 -0.13
C ARG A 119 10.71 -17.04 0.65
N THR A 120 10.99 -15.76 0.47
CA THR A 120 12.21 -15.09 0.95
C THR A 120 11.93 -13.97 1.93
N ASP A 121 10.72 -13.39 1.91
CA ASP A 121 10.35 -12.25 2.75
C ASP A 121 9.04 -12.51 3.51
N PRO A 122 9.05 -12.51 4.85
CA PRO A 122 7.83 -12.55 5.66
C PRO A 122 6.82 -11.44 5.34
N GLY A 123 7.26 -10.28 4.84
CA GLY A 123 6.41 -9.16 4.41
C GLY A 123 5.71 -9.36 3.06
N ALA A 124 6.00 -10.45 2.34
CA ALA A 124 5.41 -10.73 1.04
C ALA A 124 3.87 -10.86 1.09
N LYS A 125 3.33 -11.36 2.20
CA LYS A 125 1.87 -11.53 2.38
C LYS A 125 1.13 -10.20 2.42
N ASP A 126 1.74 -9.18 3.04
CA ASP A 126 1.16 -7.85 3.11
C ASP A 126 1.07 -7.27 1.69
N ALA A 127 2.15 -7.36 0.91
CA ALA A 127 2.17 -6.89 -0.48
C ALA A 127 1.16 -7.63 -1.37
N MET A 128 1.03 -8.95 -1.22
CA MET A 128 0.00 -9.71 -1.96
C MET A 128 -1.42 -9.28 -1.60
N THR A 129 -1.67 -9.00 -0.32
CA THR A 129 -3.00 -8.57 0.16
C THR A 129 -3.35 -7.19 -0.38
N ILE A 130 -2.46 -6.20 -0.25
CA ILE A 130 -2.74 -4.85 -0.77
C ILE A 130 -2.86 -4.87 -2.30
N GLY A 131 -2.01 -5.64 -2.99
CA GLY A 131 -2.12 -5.81 -4.43
C GLY A 131 -3.46 -6.41 -4.87
N ALA A 132 -3.93 -7.45 -4.17
CA ALA A 132 -5.23 -8.04 -4.43
C ALA A 132 -6.39 -7.06 -4.17
N LEU A 133 -6.32 -6.26 -3.10
CA LEU A 133 -7.31 -5.23 -2.81
C LEU A 133 -7.35 -4.15 -3.91
N GLY A 134 -6.20 -3.76 -4.46
CA GLY A 134 -6.12 -2.82 -5.60
C GLY A 134 -6.81 -3.39 -6.84
N LEU A 135 -6.58 -4.67 -7.15
CA LEU A 135 -7.27 -5.35 -8.25
C LEU A 135 -8.79 -5.45 -8.00
N VAL A 136 -9.21 -5.74 -6.77
CA VAL A 136 -10.63 -5.76 -6.40
C VAL A 136 -11.26 -4.38 -6.60
N LEU A 137 -10.60 -3.30 -6.20
CA LEU A 137 -11.08 -1.94 -6.46
C LEU A 137 -11.26 -1.71 -7.97
N ALA A 138 -10.29 -2.07 -8.80
CA ALA A 138 -10.38 -1.91 -10.25
C ALA A 138 -11.59 -2.68 -10.82
N VAL A 139 -11.82 -3.91 -10.39
CA VAL A 139 -12.96 -4.73 -10.82
C VAL A 139 -14.28 -4.11 -10.36
N VAL A 140 -14.39 -3.69 -9.10
CA VAL A 140 -15.61 -3.06 -8.57
C VAL A 140 -15.96 -1.80 -9.37
N LEU A 141 -14.97 -0.95 -9.66
CA LEU A 141 -15.19 0.27 -10.45
C LEU A 141 -15.57 -0.02 -11.90
N LEU A 142 -15.05 -1.09 -12.51
CA LEU A 142 -15.45 -1.53 -13.86
C LEU A 142 -16.91 -2.01 -13.92
N LEU A 143 -17.45 -2.51 -12.80
CA LEU A 143 -18.82 -3.00 -12.72
C LEU A 143 -19.85 -1.89 -12.46
N ILE A 144 -19.42 -0.70 -12.04
CA ILE A 144 -20.30 0.45 -11.83
C ILE A 144 -20.49 1.17 -13.18
N PRO A 145 -21.73 1.30 -13.70
CA PRO A 145 -21.98 2.10 -14.89
C PRO A 145 -21.70 3.57 -14.61
N ALA A 146 -20.88 4.21 -15.45
CA ALA A 146 -20.48 5.61 -15.26
C ALA A 146 -21.66 6.59 -15.39
N ASP A 147 -22.69 6.21 -16.15
CA ASP A 147 -23.94 6.95 -16.36
C ASP A 147 -25.06 6.53 -15.39
N TYR A 148 -24.75 5.71 -14.38
CA TYR A 148 -25.71 5.29 -13.37
C TYR A 148 -26.29 6.51 -12.63
N VAL A 149 -27.62 6.59 -12.57
CA VAL A 149 -28.37 7.59 -11.82
C VAL A 149 -29.61 6.94 -11.23
N LEU A 150 -29.74 7.00 -9.90
CA LEU A 150 -30.91 6.57 -9.17
C LEU A 150 -31.43 7.74 -8.33
N GLN A 151 -32.65 8.19 -8.63
CA GLN A 151 -33.37 9.15 -7.81
C GLN A 151 -34.15 8.40 -6.73
N TYR A 152 -34.04 8.82 -5.49
CA TYR A 152 -34.74 8.24 -4.35
C TYR A 152 -35.09 9.30 -3.32
N SER A 153 -35.97 8.99 -2.38
CA SER A 153 -36.38 9.92 -1.34
C SER A 153 -36.24 9.28 0.04
N VAL A 154 -35.73 10.05 1.00
CA VAL A 154 -35.70 9.66 2.41
C VAL A 154 -36.52 10.68 3.18
N GLY A 155 -37.76 10.30 3.52
CA GLY A 155 -38.74 11.27 4.02
C GLY A 155 -39.10 12.31 2.94
N PRO A 156 -39.16 13.61 3.27
CA PRO A 156 -39.50 14.65 2.31
C PRO A 156 -38.34 15.06 1.38
N GLU A 157 -37.12 14.56 1.61
CA GLU A 157 -35.93 14.96 0.85
C GLU A 157 -35.72 14.08 -0.38
N ALA A 158 -35.60 14.71 -1.54
CA ALA A 158 -35.21 14.05 -2.79
C ALA A 158 -33.69 13.99 -2.92
N LEU A 159 -33.16 12.80 -3.10
CA LEU A 159 -31.73 12.49 -3.20
C LEU A 159 -31.42 11.80 -4.52
N THR A 160 -30.18 11.90 -4.96
CA THR A 160 -29.68 11.21 -6.15
C THR A 160 -28.43 10.42 -5.80
N LEU A 161 -28.42 9.14 -6.18
CA LEU A 161 -27.25 8.28 -6.14
C LEU A 161 -26.74 8.09 -7.57
N SER A 162 -25.55 8.61 -7.86
CA SER A 162 -24.92 8.53 -9.17
C SER A 162 -23.73 7.58 -9.19
N GLY A 163 -23.31 7.17 -10.39
CA GLY A 163 -22.12 6.34 -10.59
C GLY A 163 -20.86 6.96 -9.99
N ILE A 164 -20.70 8.29 -10.11
CA ILE A 164 -19.55 8.98 -9.50
C ILE A 164 -19.59 8.96 -7.97
N ILE A 165 -20.77 9.10 -7.33
CA ILE A 165 -20.90 8.97 -5.87
C ILE A 165 -20.45 7.58 -5.42
N LEU A 166 -20.88 6.53 -6.15
CA LEU A 166 -20.45 5.17 -5.88
C LEU A 166 -18.94 4.99 -6.08
N ALA A 167 -18.38 5.49 -7.18
CA ALA A 167 -16.95 5.33 -7.48
C ALA A 167 -16.04 6.01 -6.45
N VAL A 168 -16.35 7.27 -6.11
CA VAL A 168 -15.61 8.02 -5.09
C VAL A 168 -15.74 7.33 -3.73
N GLY A 169 -16.96 6.90 -3.36
CA GLY A 169 -17.20 6.14 -2.14
C GLY A 169 -16.42 4.82 -2.08
N MET A 170 -16.35 4.07 -3.19
CA MET A 170 -15.59 2.81 -3.28
C MET A 170 -14.08 3.03 -3.12
N PHE A 171 -13.53 4.13 -3.66
CA PHE A 171 -12.15 4.52 -3.38
C PHE A 171 -11.93 4.85 -1.88
N GLY A 172 -12.88 5.55 -1.26
CA GLY A 172 -12.90 5.78 0.19
C GLY A 172 -12.91 4.48 0.99
N GLY A 173 -13.77 3.53 0.64
CA GLY A 173 -13.84 2.21 1.26
C GLY A 173 -12.55 1.40 1.09
N TYR A 174 -11.98 1.38 -0.12
CA TYR A 174 -10.68 0.75 -0.38
C TYR A 174 -9.58 1.35 0.50
N SER A 175 -9.49 2.69 0.57
CA SER A 175 -8.45 3.36 1.36
C SER A 175 -8.62 3.07 2.86
N ALA A 176 -9.85 2.96 3.36
CA ALA A 176 -10.12 2.54 4.75
C ALA A 176 -9.59 1.13 5.04
N ILE A 177 -9.87 0.18 4.15
CA ILE A 177 -9.39 -1.21 4.28
C ILE A 177 -7.87 -1.24 4.25
N VAL A 178 -7.24 -0.60 3.26
CA VAL A 178 -5.77 -0.53 3.14
C VAL A 178 -5.13 0.09 4.37
N ALA A 179 -5.72 1.16 4.91
CA ALA A 179 -5.24 1.81 6.13
C ALA A 179 -5.18 0.83 7.31
N VAL A 180 -6.24 0.06 7.53
CA VAL A 180 -6.32 -0.93 8.61
C VAL A 180 -5.27 -2.04 8.41
N PHE A 181 -5.19 -2.63 7.22
CA PHE A 181 -4.22 -3.70 6.95
C PHE A 181 -2.78 -3.22 7.14
N LEU A 182 -2.44 -2.03 6.64
CA LEU A 182 -1.10 -1.47 6.77
C LEU A 182 -0.77 -1.03 8.21
N ALA A 183 -1.76 -0.52 8.95
CA ALA A 183 -1.58 -0.18 10.36
C ALA A 183 -1.29 -1.45 11.18
N ILE A 184 -2.08 -2.51 11.00
CA ILE A 184 -1.86 -3.80 11.66
C ILE A 184 -0.47 -4.34 11.30
N ALA A 185 -0.09 -4.33 10.03
CA ALA A 185 1.23 -4.79 9.59
C ALA A 185 2.38 -3.97 10.20
N GLY A 186 2.20 -2.65 10.31
CA GLY A 186 3.17 -1.73 10.91
C GLY A 186 3.35 -1.90 12.41
N PHE A 187 2.27 -2.24 13.14
CA PHE A 187 2.29 -2.47 14.58
C PHE A 187 2.55 -3.94 14.97
N SER A 188 2.44 -4.89 14.04
CA SER A 188 2.62 -6.30 14.32
C SER A 188 4.04 -6.61 14.82
N PRO A 189 4.19 -7.30 15.97
CA PRO A 189 5.50 -7.77 16.43
C PRO A 189 6.13 -8.73 15.41
N ARG A 190 7.43 -8.57 15.14
CA ARG A 190 8.22 -9.55 14.37
C ARG A 190 9.03 -10.42 15.33
N ARG A 191 8.92 -11.74 15.18
CA ARG A 191 9.72 -12.69 15.95
C ARG A 191 11.19 -12.50 15.57
N ALA A 192 12.05 -12.31 16.56
CA ALA A 192 13.49 -12.33 16.33
C ALA A 192 13.87 -13.69 15.72
N ALA A 193 14.63 -13.68 14.63
CA ALA A 193 15.20 -14.92 14.12
C ALA A 193 16.06 -15.53 15.23
N PRO A 194 16.01 -16.86 15.45
CA PRO A 194 16.90 -17.50 16.40
C PRO A 194 18.34 -17.16 16.00
N VAL A 195 19.11 -16.64 16.95
CA VAL A 195 20.55 -16.50 16.80
C VAL A 195 21.05 -17.91 16.54
N LYS A 196 21.67 -18.13 15.38
CA LYS A 196 22.37 -19.39 15.13
C LYS A 196 23.60 -19.32 16.02
N ASP A 197 23.52 -19.94 17.19
CA ASP A 197 24.64 -19.99 18.12
C ASP A 197 25.84 -20.59 17.38
N ALA A 198 26.83 -19.75 17.11
CA ALA A 198 28.13 -20.17 16.63
C ALA A 198 28.92 -20.65 17.84
N GLU A 199 28.46 -21.72 18.48
CA GLU A 199 29.10 -22.28 19.67
C GLU A 199 28.95 -23.81 19.67
N THR A 200 29.57 -24.46 18.68
CA THR A 200 29.88 -25.90 18.78
C THR A 200 31.14 -26.31 17.99
N ALA A 201 31.96 -25.35 17.54
CA ALA A 201 33.20 -25.69 16.82
C ALA A 201 34.45 -25.72 17.73
N ASP A 202 34.36 -25.24 18.98
CA ASP A 202 35.54 -25.04 19.84
C ASP A 202 35.73 -26.13 20.92
N ALA A 203 34.80 -27.08 21.05
CA ALA A 203 34.86 -28.11 22.09
C ALA A 203 35.54 -29.43 21.67
N ALA A 204 36.08 -29.51 20.44
CA ALA A 204 36.65 -30.75 19.90
C ALA A 204 38.18 -30.74 19.73
N SER A 205 38.87 -29.62 19.96
CA SER A 205 40.34 -29.54 19.82
C SER A 205 41.14 -29.71 21.12
N ASP A 206 40.49 -29.75 22.29
CA ASP A 206 41.17 -29.70 23.60
C ASP A 206 41.25 -31.06 24.34
N SER A 207 41.11 -32.19 23.65
CA SER A 207 41.18 -33.52 24.30
C SER A 207 42.20 -34.50 23.71
N VAL A 208 43.28 -34.02 23.08
CA VAL A 208 44.41 -34.91 22.73
C VAL A 208 45.71 -34.43 23.37
N ASP A 209 46.07 -35.18 24.41
CA ASP A 209 47.42 -35.53 24.84
C ASP A 209 48.16 -34.61 25.83
N THR A 210 47.88 -34.83 27.12
CA THR A 210 48.91 -34.73 28.17
C THR A 210 48.94 -36.04 28.96
N GLY A 211 49.93 -36.89 28.67
CA GLY A 211 50.06 -38.19 29.33
C GLY A 211 51.43 -38.87 29.23
N GLY A 212 52.46 -38.28 29.85
CA GLY A 212 53.46 -39.05 30.61
C GLY A 212 54.81 -39.35 29.96
N ALA A 213 55.86 -38.73 30.52
CA ALA A 213 57.25 -39.16 30.38
C ALA A 213 57.63 -40.16 31.49
N ALA A 214 58.33 -41.23 31.11
CA ALA A 214 59.43 -41.87 31.84
C ALA A 214 60.12 -42.90 30.94
#